data_AF-A0A3D5FVC8-F1
#
_entry.id   AF-A0A3D5FVC8-F1
#
_cell.length_a   1.000
_cell.length_b   1.000
_cell.length_c   1.000
_cell.angle_alpha   90.00
_cell.angle_beta   90.00
_cell.angle_gamma   90.00
#
_symmetry.space_group_name_H-M   'P 1'
#
loop_
_entity.id
_entity.type
_entity.pdbx_description
1 polymer ?
#
loop_
_entity_poly.entity_id
_entity_poly.type
_entity_poly.pdbx_seq_one_letter_code
_entity_poly.pdbx_strand_id
1 'polypeptide(L)'
;MIEPPERPNLIFILPDRQRRDTMACYGNDWIQVPHLNRLADESLVFDNCYVTQPVCCPARASIMCGQYPIDAGMPVNRHILPADLPTIAEMLPEGYHTGYVGKWH
;
A
#
# COMPACT_ATOMS: atom_id res chain seq x y z
N MET A 1 25.32 -12.77 4.68
CA MET A 1 23.91 -12.49 4.97
C MET A 1 23.89 -11.32 5.92
N ILE A 2 23.29 -10.18 5.57
CA ILE A 2 23.16 -9.04 6.48
C ILE A 2 21.99 -9.39 7.41
N GLU A 3 22.23 -9.42 8.72
CA GLU A 3 21.12 -9.56 9.67
C GLU A 3 20.24 -8.31 9.59
N PRO A 4 18.91 -8.46 9.48
CA PRO A 4 18.03 -7.32 9.47
C PRO A 4 18.16 -6.59 10.82
N PRO A 5 18.12 -5.25 10.82
CA PRO A 5 18.12 -4.50 12.07
C PRO A 5 16.94 -4.93 12.93
N GLU A 6 17.11 -4.90 14.26
CA GLU A 6 16.05 -5.22 15.23
C GLU A 6 14.75 -4.42 14.97
N ARG A 7 14.90 -3.22 14.41
CA ARG A 7 13.81 -2.34 13.98
C ARG A 7 14.09 -1.84 12.57
N PRO A 8 13.54 -2.48 11.52
CA PRO A 8 13.74 -2.02 10.15
C PRO A 8 12.96 -0.73 9.86
N ASN A 9 13.47 0.09 8.95
CA ASN A 9 12.66 1.15 8.37
C ASN A 9 11.56 0.54 7.49
N LEU A 10 10.34 1.04 7.65
CA LEU A 10 9.19 0.60 6.85
C LEU A 10 8.87 1.68 5.81
N ILE A 11 8.95 1.33 4.53
CA ILE A 11 8.64 2.23 3.42
C ILE A 11 7.46 1.64 2.66
N PHE A 12 6.34 2.36 2.65
CA PHE A 12 5.16 1.96 1.88
C PHE A 12 5.03 2.79 0.61
N ILE A 13 5.25 2.15 -0.54
CA ILE A 13 5.15 2.78 -1.87
C ILE A 13 3.78 2.44 -2.45
N LEU A 14 2.91 3.45 -2.60
CA LEU A 14 1.54 3.27 -3.08
C LEU A 14 1.24 4.13 -4.33
N PRO A 15 1.45 3.60 -5.54
CA PRO A 15 1.06 4.28 -6.77
C PRO A 15 -0.46 4.26 -6.97
N ASP A 16 -1.01 5.31 -7.59
CA ASP A 16 -2.45 5.41 -7.88
C ASP A 16 -2.76 4.90 -9.29
N ARG A 17 -3.81 4.07 -9.41
CA ARG A 17 -4.25 3.45 -10.68
C ARG A 17 -3.17 2.66 -11.44
N GLN A 18 -2.19 2.09 -10.74
CA GLN A 18 -1.28 1.14 -11.38
C GLN A 18 -2.04 -0.13 -11.77
N ARG A 19 -1.95 -0.52 -13.04
CA ARG A 19 -2.43 -1.83 -13.49
C ARG A 19 -1.40 -2.91 -13.16
N ARG A 20 -1.89 -4.10 -12.81
CA ARG A 20 -1.05 -5.28 -12.52
C ARG A 20 -0.10 -5.62 -13.68
N ASP A 21 -0.58 -5.52 -14.91
CA ASP A 21 0.15 -5.88 -16.14
C ASP A 21 1.19 -4.84 -16.61
N THR A 22 1.73 -4.04 -15.69
CA THR A 22 2.76 -3.02 -15.98
C THR A 22 4.17 -3.45 -15.58
N MET A 23 4.33 -4.58 -14.88
CA MET A 23 5.61 -5.07 -14.35
C MET A 23 5.94 -6.47 -14.89
N ALA A 24 7.23 -6.77 -15.09
CA ALA A 24 7.68 -8.01 -15.70
C ALA A 24 7.31 -9.26 -14.90
N CYS A 25 7.27 -9.16 -13.56
CA CYS A 25 6.80 -10.24 -12.68
C CYS A 25 5.33 -10.65 -12.94
N TYR A 26 4.54 -9.81 -13.60
CA TYR A 26 3.17 -10.11 -14.04
C TYR A 26 3.06 -10.35 -15.55
N GLY A 27 4.17 -10.60 -16.24
CA GLY A 27 4.23 -10.96 -17.66
C GLY A 27 4.37 -9.79 -18.64
N ASN A 28 4.65 -8.58 -18.18
CA ASN A 28 4.87 -7.42 -19.06
C ASN A 28 6.26 -7.44 -19.71
N ASP A 29 6.30 -7.38 -21.05
CA ASP A 29 7.52 -7.33 -21.88
C ASP A 29 7.66 -6.03 -22.72
N TRP A 30 6.68 -5.13 -22.64
CA TRP A 30 6.54 -3.97 -23.53
C TRP A 30 6.72 -2.62 -22.81
N ILE A 31 6.39 -2.53 -21.51
CA ILE A 31 6.65 -1.33 -20.69
C ILE A 31 7.97 -1.47 -19.94
N GLN A 32 8.83 -0.45 -20.03
CA GLN A 32 10.14 -0.44 -19.37
C GLN A 32 10.05 0.15 -17.96
N VAL A 33 10.08 -0.71 -16.94
CA VAL A 33 10.08 -0.32 -15.51
C VAL A 33 11.23 -0.97 -14.73
N PRO A 34 12.50 -0.72 -15.11
CA PRO A 34 13.65 -1.48 -14.62
C PRO A 34 13.82 -1.45 -13.10
N HIS A 35 13.48 -0.33 -12.44
CA HIS A 35 13.60 -0.22 -10.99
C HIS A 35 12.50 -1.00 -10.23
N LEU A 36 11.28 -1.05 -10.77
CA LEU A 36 10.20 -1.84 -10.17
C LEU A 36 10.41 -3.34 -10.43
N ASN A 37 10.93 -3.70 -11.60
CA ASN A 37 11.31 -5.08 -11.90
C ASN A 37 12.41 -5.56 -10.95
N ARG A 38 13.46 -4.78 -10.73
CA ARG A 38 14.51 -5.11 -9.75
C ARG A 38 13.96 -5.26 -8.33
N LEU A 39 13.05 -4.38 -7.92
CA LEU A 39 12.40 -4.50 -6.62
C LEU A 39 11.62 -5.83 -6.52
N ALA A 40 10.89 -6.21 -7.57
CA ALA A 40 10.16 -7.48 -7.60
C ALA A 40 11.09 -8.70 -7.52
N ASP A 41 12.23 -8.67 -8.21
CA ASP A 41 13.23 -9.76 -8.18
C ASP A 41 13.86 -9.97 -6.78
N GLU A 42 13.90 -8.90 -5.97
CA GLU A 42 14.41 -8.89 -4.60
C GLU A 42 13.31 -9.11 -3.53
N SER A 43 12.05 -9.33 -3.95
CA SER A 43 10.87 -9.34 -3.07
C SER A 43 10.04 -10.61 -3.18
N LEU A 44 9.15 -10.83 -2.20
CA LEU A 44 8.02 -11.73 -2.38
C LEU A 44 6.93 -11.03 -3.20
N VAL A 45 6.52 -11.65 -4.32
CA VAL A 45 5.47 -11.14 -5.20
C VAL A 45 4.18 -11.93 -4.99
N PHE A 46 3.06 -11.24 -4.83
CA PHE A 46 1.74 -11.86 -4.72
C PHE A 46 1.06 -11.90 -6.09
N ASP A 47 0.86 -13.09 -6.65
CA ASP A 47 0.19 -13.24 -7.95
C ASP A 47 -1.24 -12.71 -7.95
N ASN A 48 -1.94 -12.88 -6.81
CA ASN A 48 -3.37 -12.62 -6.64
C ASN A 48 -3.62 -11.64 -5.48
N CYS A 49 -3.24 -10.37 -5.67
CA CYS A 49 -3.51 -9.28 -4.75
C CYS A 49 -4.64 -8.39 -5.28
N TYR A 50 -5.72 -8.24 -4.53
CA TYR A 50 -6.91 -7.49 -4.92
C TYR A 50 -7.22 -6.37 -3.91
N VAL A 51 -7.64 -5.22 -4.43
CA VAL A 51 -8.21 -4.15 -3.60
C VAL A 51 -9.62 -4.52 -3.15
N THR A 52 -9.99 -4.10 -1.95
CA THR A 52 -11.33 -4.33 -1.38
C THR A 52 -12.41 -3.51 -2.08
N GLN A 53 -12.05 -2.40 -2.73
CA GLN A 53 -12.96 -1.61 -3.56
C GLN A 53 -12.20 -0.86 -4.66
N PRO A 54 -12.66 -0.86 -5.93
CA PRO A 54 -11.94 -0.23 -7.04
C PRO A 54 -12.14 1.29 -7.11
N VAL A 55 -12.09 1.97 -5.95
CA VAL A 55 -12.28 3.42 -5.82
C VAL A 55 -11.27 4.00 -4.82
N CYS A 56 -10.63 5.09 -5.23
CA CYS A 56 -10.05 6.17 -4.42
C CYS A 56 -9.92 6.01 -2.89
N CYS A 57 -10.71 6.80 -2.15
CA CYS A 57 -10.69 6.81 -0.69
C CYS A 57 -11.01 5.44 -0.09
N PRO A 58 -12.03 4.70 -0.58
CA PRO A 58 -12.39 3.40 -0.03
C PRO A 58 -11.24 2.39 -0.02
N ALA A 59 -10.51 2.25 -1.13
CA ALA A 59 -9.35 1.38 -1.22
C ALA A 59 -8.25 1.81 -0.22
N ARG A 60 -7.99 3.12 -0.13
CA ARG A 60 -6.96 3.68 0.74
C ARG A 60 -7.32 3.53 2.23
N ALA A 61 -8.58 3.73 2.59
CA ALA A 61 -9.07 3.49 3.94
C ALA A 61 -8.85 2.03 4.34
N SER A 62 -9.16 1.09 3.44
CA SER A 62 -8.93 -0.32 3.67
C SER A 62 -7.45 -0.67 3.85
N ILE A 63 -6.58 -0.11 2.99
CA ILE A 63 -5.12 -0.28 3.09
C ILE A 63 -4.57 0.29 4.40
N MET A 64 -5.04 1.46 4.82
CA MET A 64 -4.50 2.15 6.00
C MET A 64 -5.03 1.56 7.30
N CYS A 65 -6.28 1.11 7.35
CA CYS A 65 -6.91 0.69 8.61
C CYS A 65 -7.07 -0.83 8.75
N GLY A 66 -6.80 -1.60 7.69
CA GLY A 66 -6.94 -3.06 7.69
C GLY A 66 -8.40 -3.54 7.78
N GLN A 67 -9.36 -2.69 7.42
CA GLN A 67 -10.80 -3.00 7.47
C GLN A 67 -11.43 -2.98 6.07
N TYR A 68 -12.58 -3.64 5.88
CA TYR A 68 -13.35 -3.43 4.66
C TYR A 68 -13.88 -1.98 4.61
N PRO A 69 -14.06 -1.39 3.42
CA PRO A 69 -14.45 0.02 3.33
C PRO A 69 -15.77 0.36 4.03
N ILE A 70 -16.70 -0.58 4.11
CA ILE A 70 -17.96 -0.38 4.84
C ILE A 70 -17.74 -0.27 6.35
N ASP A 71 -16.86 -1.11 6.90
CA ASP A 71 -16.50 -1.12 8.33
C ASP A 71 -15.68 0.12 8.69
N ALA A 72 -14.83 0.57 7.77
CA ALA A 72 -14.04 1.80 7.91
C ALA A 72 -14.87 3.09 7.73
N GLY A 73 -16.18 3.01 7.47
CA GLY A 73 -17.04 4.17 7.23
C GLY A 73 -16.79 4.89 5.89
N MET A 74 -16.16 4.21 4.93
CA MET A 74 -15.67 4.75 3.66
C MET A 74 -16.26 4.01 2.44
N PRO A 75 -17.59 3.98 2.24
CA PRO A 75 -18.21 3.21 1.15
C PRO A 75 -18.03 3.85 -0.23
N VAL A 76 -17.73 5.15 -0.33
CA VAL A 76 -17.44 5.88 -1.57
C VAL A 76 -16.48 7.05 -1.29
N ASN A 77 -16.04 7.76 -2.33
CA ASN A 77 -15.27 9.00 -2.16
C ASN A 77 -16.11 10.10 -1.49
N ARG A 78 -15.44 11.15 -0.99
CA ARG A 78 -16.03 12.32 -0.29
C ARG A 78 -16.55 12.05 1.12
N HIS A 79 -16.30 10.85 1.65
CA HIS A 79 -16.39 10.60 3.08
C HIS A 79 -15.06 10.95 3.76
N ILE A 80 -15.12 11.27 5.05
CA ILE A 80 -13.96 11.54 5.89
C ILE A 80 -13.73 10.28 6.72
N LEU A 81 -12.49 9.79 6.73
CA LEU A 81 -12.12 8.65 7.56
C LEU A 81 -12.41 8.99 9.04
N PRO A 82 -13.10 8.13 9.80
CA PRO A 82 -13.34 8.36 11.23
C PRO A 82 -12.03 8.60 11.97
N ALA A 83 -11.97 9.65 12.80
CA ALA A 83 -10.75 10.06 13.48
C ALA A 83 -10.31 9.10 14.60
N ASP A 84 -11.23 8.25 15.06
CA ASP A 84 -11.01 7.22 16.08
C ASP A 84 -10.59 5.87 15.48
N LEU A 85 -10.58 5.74 14.15
CA LEU A 85 -10.14 4.52 13.48
C LEU A 85 -8.62 4.59 13.25
N PRO A 86 -7.82 3.78 13.96
CA PRO A 86 -6.37 3.81 13.80
C PRO A 86 -5.96 3.43 12.37
N THR A 87 -4.92 4.11 11.89
CA THR A 87 -4.20 3.77 10.68
C THR A 87 -2.96 2.94 10.99
N ILE A 88 -2.36 2.32 9.98
CA ILE A 88 -1.13 1.54 10.11
C ILE A 88 -0.01 2.34 10.77
N ALA A 89 0.05 3.66 10.54
CA ALA A 89 1.03 4.54 11.16
C ALA A 89 0.85 4.64 12.69
N GLU A 90 -0.39 4.56 13.18
CA GLU A 90 -0.72 4.62 14.61
C GLU A 90 -0.66 3.25 15.28
N MET A 91 -0.73 2.17 14.49
CA MET A 91 -0.59 0.78 14.95
C MET A 91 0.87 0.34 15.13
N LEU A 92 1.85 1.10 14.60
CA LEU A 92 3.26 0.78 14.77
C LEU A 92 3.68 0.90 16.25
N PRO A 93 4.60 0.04 16.72
CA PRO A 93 5.09 0.12 18.10
C PRO A 93 5.87 1.41 18.34
N GLU A 94 6.08 1.75 19.61
CA GLU A 94 6.88 2.91 19.99
C GLU A 94 8.30 2.87 19.40
N GLY A 95 8.82 4.05 19.06
CA GLY A 95 10.14 4.24 18.48
C GLY A 95 10.16 4.28 16.95
N TYR A 96 9.02 4.09 16.28
CA TYR A 96 8.86 4.44 14.87
C TYR A 96 8.51 5.92 14.72
N HIS A 97 9.24 6.62 13.85
CA HIS A 97 8.84 7.93 13.36
C HIS A 97 8.04 7.74 12.08
N THR A 98 6.79 8.18 12.09
CA THR A 98 5.90 8.06 10.93
C THR A 98 5.85 9.35 10.14
N GLY A 99 5.74 9.21 8.83
CA GLY A 99 5.74 10.33 7.89
C GLY A 99 4.99 9.95 6.64
N TYR A 100 4.44 10.97 5.98
CA TYR A 100 3.61 10.78 4.82
C TYR A 100 3.99 11.80 3.73
N VAL A 101 4.22 11.31 2.51
CA VAL A 101 4.55 12.12 1.34
C VAL A 101 3.77 11.61 0.13
N GLY A 102 2.87 12.43 -0.41
CA GLY A 102 2.11 12.10 -1.62
C GLY A 102 0.62 12.40 -1.53
N LYS A 103 -0.20 11.65 -2.26
CA LYS A 103 -1.67 11.84 -2.38
C LYS A 103 -2.50 11.04 -1.36
N TRP A 104 -3.23 11.73 -0.49
CA TRP A 104 -4.14 11.09 0.48
C TRP A 104 -5.42 10.63 -0.22
N HIS A 105 -6.15 11.55 -0.85
CA HIS A 105 -7.14 11.31 -1.89
C HIS A 105 -7.45 12.61 -2.62
#